data_AF-A0A508AMJ3-F1
#
_entry.id   AF-A0A508AMJ3-F1
#
_cell.length_a   1.000
_cell.length_b   1.000
_cell.length_c   1.000
_cell.angle_alpha   90.00
_cell.angle_beta   90.00
_cell.angle_gamma   90.00
#
_symmetry.space_group_name_H-M   'P 1'
#
loop_
_entity.id
_entity.type
_entity.pdbx_description
1 polymer ?
#
loop_
_entity_poly.entity_id
_entity_poly.type
_entity_poly.pdbx_seq_one_letter_code
_entity_poly.pdbx_strand_id
1 'polypeptide(L)' 'MSAAPDFVVAIPARHDASRLPGKPLRLLAGEPLVLHVARRALAAGA' A
#
# COMPACT_ATOMS: atom_id res chain seq x y z
N MET A 1 -25.33 -8.11 7.59
CA MET A 1 -24.69 -6.78 7.51
C MET A 1 -23.30 -6.94 8.09
N SER A 2 -22.26 -6.80 7.27
CA SER A 2 -20.88 -6.90 7.79
C SER A 2 -20.61 -5.66 8.64
N ALA A 3 -20.19 -5.84 9.87
CA ALA A 3 -19.63 -4.76 10.68
C ALA A 3 -18.45 -4.14 9.91
N ALA A 4 -18.28 -2.82 10.01
CA ALA A 4 -17.08 -2.17 9.51
C ALA A 4 -15.86 -2.78 10.25
N PRO A 5 -14.73 -2.97 9.56
CA PRO A 5 -13.53 -3.49 10.22
C PRO A 5 -13.11 -2.54 11.35
N ASP A 6 -12.79 -3.13 12.52
CA ASP A 6 -12.37 -2.38 13.72
C ASP A 6 -11.04 -1.64 13.52
N PHE A 7 -10.24 -2.06 12.54
CA PHE A 7 -8.95 -1.47 12.20
C PHE A 7 -8.82 -1.31 10.69
N VAL A 8 -8.43 -0.11 10.24
CA VAL A 8 -8.29 0.22 8.82
C VAL A 8 -6.98 0.95 8.60
N VAL A 9 -6.24 0.54 7.57
CA VAL A 9 -5.04 1.23 7.11
C VAL A 9 -5.29 1.86 5.74
N ALA A 10 -5.21 3.18 5.68
CA ALA A 10 -5.18 3.90 4.41
C ALA A 10 -3.72 4.04 3.93
N ILE A 11 -3.43 3.60 2.70
CA ILE A 11 -2.11 3.70 2.07
C ILE A 11 -2.16 4.77 0.96
N PRO A 12 -1.63 5.98 1.19
CA PRO A 12 -1.58 7.01 0.15
C PRO A 12 -0.62 6.60 -0.97
N ALA A 13 -1.14 6.39 -2.17
CA ALA A 13 -0.38 5.94 -3.33
C ALA A 13 -0.38 7.01 -4.44
N ARG A 14 0.28 8.15 -4.19
CA ARG A 14 0.40 9.21 -5.20
C ARG A 14 1.32 8.79 -6.34
N HIS A 15 0.77 8.66 -7.55
CA HIS A 15 1.51 8.30 -8.75
C HIS A 15 2.46 9.42 -9.24
N ASP A 16 2.02 10.67 -9.14
CA ASP A 16 2.72 11.86 -9.69
C ASP A 16 3.80 12.45 -8.78
N ALA A 17 4.54 11.61 -8.06
CA ALA A 17 5.65 12.08 -7.23
C ALA A 17 6.84 12.51 -8.11
N SER A 18 7.36 13.73 -7.92
CA SER A 18 8.45 14.28 -8.76
C SER A 18 9.83 13.69 -8.46
N ARG A 19 10.15 13.40 -7.19
CA ARG A 19 11.44 12.82 -6.78
C ARG A 19 11.59 11.34 -7.16
N LEU A 20 10.49 10.61 -7.25
CA LEU A 20 10.46 9.20 -7.62
C LEU A 20 9.19 8.92 -8.43
N PRO A 21 9.18 9.21 -9.74
CA PRO A 21 8.00 9.05 -10.59
C PRO A 21 7.49 7.60 -10.61
N GLY A 22 6.16 7.45 -10.55
CA GLY A 22 5.49 6.14 -10.55
C GLY A 22 5.77 5.30 -9.30
N LYS A 23 6.26 5.92 -8.20
CA LYS A 23 6.73 5.23 -6.99
C LYS A 23 5.85 4.04 -6.53
N PRO A 24 4.52 4.16 -6.41
CA PRO A 24 3.71 3.06 -5.90
C PRO A 24 3.82 1.76 -6.73
N LEU A 25 3.99 1.88 -8.05
CA LEU A 25 4.03 0.75 -8.99
C LEU A 25 5.45 0.33 -9.37
N ARG A 26 6.47 1.10 -8.97
CA ARG A 26 7.88 0.74 -9.16
C ARG A 26 8.17 -0.60 -8.48
N LEU A 27 8.89 -1.47 -9.18
CA LEU A 27 9.24 -2.77 -8.66
C LEU A 27 10.34 -2.66 -7.59
N LEU A 28 10.14 -3.38 -6.49
CA LEU A 28 11.09 -3.65 -5.43
C LEU A 28 11.15 -5.17 -5.28
N ALA A 29 12.32 -5.76 -5.55
CA ALA A 29 12.50 -7.22 -5.56
C ALA A 29 11.48 -7.98 -6.43
N GLY A 30 11.15 -7.43 -7.61
CA GLY A 30 10.24 -8.07 -8.57
C GLY A 30 8.75 -7.75 -8.37
N GLU A 31 8.38 -7.02 -7.31
CA GLU A 31 6.97 -6.73 -6.99
C GLU A 31 6.72 -5.22 -6.76
N PRO A 32 5.51 -4.70 -7.05
CA PRO A 32 5.21 -3.29 -6.84
C PRO A 32 5.44 -2.82 -5.39
N LEU A 33 6.05 -1.65 -5.22
CA LEU A 33 6.32 -1.05 -3.89
C LEU A 33 5.07 -1.03 -3.00
N VAL A 34 3.91 -0.66 -3.55
CA VAL A 34 2.65 -0.58 -2.80
C VAL A 34 2.20 -1.94 -2.26
N LEU A 35 2.52 -3.04 -2.96
CA LEU A 35 2.15 -4.39 -2.53
C LEU A 35 2.91 -4.79 -1.27
N HIS A 36 4.18 -4.39 -1.15
CA HIS A 36 4.96 -4.61 0.07
C HIS A 36 4.31 -3.93 1.28
N VAL A 37 3.78 -2.71 1.12
CA VAL A 37 3.09 -1.97 2.19
C VAL A 37 1.74 -2.62 2.52
N ALA A 38 0.97 -3.02 1.50
CA ALA A 38 -0.31 -3.69 1.68
C ALA A 38 -0.17 -4.99 2.48
N ARG A 39 0.85 -5.80 2.19
CA ARG A 39 1.14 -7.03 2.96
C ARG A 39 1.49 -6.74 4.43
N ARG A 40 2.19 -5.65 4.71
CA ARG A 40 2.49 -5.23 6.09
C ARG A 40 1.26 -4.74 6.83
N ALA A 41 0.35 -4.03 6.15
CA ALA A 41 -0.92 -3.62 6.73
C ALA A 41 -1.77 -4.84 7.12
N LEU A 42 -1.90 -5.82 6.22
CA LEU A 42 -2.60 -7.08 6.50
C LEU A 42 -1.96 -7.85 7.67
N ALA A 43 -0.63 -7.95 7.69
CA ALA A 43 0.09 -8.61 8.78
C ALA A 43 -0.08 -7.90 10.15
N ALA A 44 -0.42 -6.60 10.14
CA ALA A 44 -0.72 -5.83 11.34
C ALA A 44 -2.20 -5.95 11.78
N GLY A 45 -3.03 -6.70 11.06
CA GLY A 45 -4.44 -6.95 11.37
C GLY A 45 -5.42 -5.97 10.73
N ALA A 46 -4.99 -5.21 9.73
CA ALA A 46 -5.89 -4.39 8.91
C ALA A 46 -6.74 -5.22 7.95
#